data_AF-A0A644V6F8-F1
#
_entry.id   AF-A0A644V6F8-F1
#
_cell.length_a   1.000
_cell.length_b   1.000
_cell.length_c   1.000
_cell.angle_alpha   90.00
_cell.angle_beta   90.00
_cell.angle_gamma   90.00
#
_symmetry.space_group_name_H-M   'P 1'
#
loop_
_entity.id
_entity.type
_entity.pdbx_description
1 polymer ?
#
loop_
_entity_poly.entity_id
_entity_poly.type
_entity_poly.pdbx_seq_one_letter_code
_entity_poly.pdbx_strand_id
1 'polypeptide(L)'
;MTQHTHSELVGLIWNIANKLRGPYRPPQYRRVMLPMIVLRRLDCVLEENHEKVARKYEQLKRGGKYKEEAIVKILGKTASEGRKHPLFNTSHYTFKKLLADPDNIARNLVAYINGFSPKAKGGF
;
A
#
# COMPACT_ATOMS: atom_id res chain seq x y z
N MET A 1 2.53 -7.99 -29.90
CA MET A 1 2.71 -7.10 -28.74
C MET A 1 2.45 -5.68 -29.23
N THR A 2 1.39 -5.02 -28.77
CA THR A 2 1.07 -3.64 -29.16
C THR A 2 2.05 -2.68 -28.47
N GLN A 3 2.95 -2.07 -29.24
CA GLN A 3 3.77 -0.96 -28.74
C GLN A 3 2.89 0.29 -28.70
N HIS A 4 2.57 0.77 -27.49
CA HIS A 4 1.96 2.09 -27.33
C HIS A 4 3.05 3.16 -27.41
N THR A 5 2.83 4.17 -28.24
CA THR A 5 3.71 5.33 -28.29
C THR A 5 3.60 6.13 -26.99
N HIS A 6 4.68 6.82 -26.61
CA HIS A 6 4.69 7.63 -25.38
C HIS A 6 3.54 8.65 -25.33
N SER A 7 3.23 9.27 -26.47
CA SER A 7 2.15 10.25 -26.61
C SER A 7 0.76 9.63 -26.35
N GLU A 8 0.51 8.41 -26.85
CA GLU A 8 -0.75 7.70 -26.62
C GLU A 8 -0.93 7.35 -25.14
N LEU A 9 0.13 6.94 -24.44
CA LEU A 9 0.07 6.64 -23.00
C LEU A 9 -0.22 7.90 -22.19
N VAL A 10 0.43 9.03 -22.52
CA VAL A 10 0.14 10.32 -21.88
C VAL A 10 -1.32 10.71 -22.09
N GLY A 11 -1.82 10.61 -23.32
CA GLY A 11 -3.22 10.90 -23.64
C GLY A 11 -4.21 10.00 -22.88
N LEU A 12 -3.93 8.70 -22.80
CA LEU A 12 -4.75 7.74 -22.04
C LEU A 12 -4.80 8.10 -20.55
N ILE A 13 -3.66 8.34 -19.91
CA ILE A 13 -3.58 8.70 -18.49
C ILE A 13 -4.36 10.00 -18.23
N TRP A 14 -4.19 11.00 -19.09
CA TRP A 14 -4.91 12.27 -18.97
C TRP A 14 -6.42 12.10 -19.09
N ASN A 15 -6.88 11.30 -20.06
CA ASN A 15 -8.30 11.01 -20.25
C ASN A 15 -8.91 10.26 -19.06
N ILE A 16 -8.20 9.30 -18.49
CA ILE A 16 -8.64 8.61 -17.26
C ILE A 16 -8.71 9.60 -16.09
N ALA A 17 -7.68 10.43 -15.90
CA ALA A 17 -7.64 11.42 -14.82
C ALA A 17 -8.80 12.44 -14.92
N ASN A 18 -9.12 12.90 -16.12
CA ASN A 18 -10.25 13.82 -16.34
C ASN A 18 -11.60 13.18 -15.99
N LYS A 19 -11.78 11.88 -16.25
CA LYS A 19 -12.98 11.14 -15.85
C LYS A 19 -13.08 10.96 -14.33
N LEU A 20 -11.96 10.64 -13.68
CA LEU A 20 -11.92 10.35 -12.24
C LEU A 20 -11.96 11.61 -11.36
N ARG A 21 -11.51 12.77 -11.85
CA ARG A 21 -11.49 14.00 -11.02
C ARG A 21 -12.87 14.54 -10.69
N GLY A 22 -13.91 14.20 -11.44
CA GLY A 22 -15.27 14.72 -11.23
C GLY A 22 -15.28 16.24 -10.98
N PRO A 23 -15.92 16.72 -9.88
CA PRO A 23 -16.01 18.15 -9.57
C PRO A 23 -14.74 18.75 -8.93
N TYR A 24 -13.70 17.94 -8.63
CA TYR A 24 -12.51 18.44 -7.96
C TYR A 24 -11.73 19.42 -8.84
N ARG A 25 -11.37 20.56 -8.26
CA ARG A 25 -10.44 21.51 -8.89
C ARG A 25 -9.03 20.89 -8.96
N PRO A 26 -8.17 21.27 -9.92
CA PRO A 26 -6.83 20.69 -10.05
C PRO A 26 -6.01 20.63 -8.74
N PRO A 27 -6.01 21.67 -7.87
CA PRO A 27 -5.31 21.60 -6.58
C PRO A 27 -5.88 20.55 -5.62
N GLN A 28 -7.19 20.33 -5.63
CA GLN A 28 -7.88 19.35 -4.78
C GLN A 28 -7.65 17.93 -5.28
N TYR A 29 -7.70 17.73 -6.60
CA TYR A 29 -7.45 16.43 -7.22
C TYR A 29 -6.04 15.90 -6.89
N ARG A 30 -5.03 16.79 -6.90
CA ARG A 30 -3.67 16.46 -6.48
C ARG A 30 -3.59 15.91 -5.06
N ARG A 31 -4.43 16.40 -4.13
CA ARG A 31 -4.46 15.94 -2.73
C ARG A 31 -4.97 14.51 -2.59
N VAL A 32 -5.72 14.00 -3.55
CA VAL A 32 -6.21 12.61 -3.56
C VAL A 32 -5.29 11.71 -4.37
N MET A 33 -4.88 12.16 -5.56
CA MET A 33 -4.06 11.34 -6.46
C MET A 33 -2.67 11.02 -5.92
N LEU A 34 -1.98 11.99 -5.30
CA LEU A 34 -0.63 11.76 -4.82
C LEU A 34 -0.57 10.68 -3.73
N PRO A 35 -1.41 10.73 -2.67
CA PRO A 35 -1.48 9.65 -1.69
C PRO A 35 -1.79 8.29 -2.32
N MET A 36 -2.72 8.23 -3.29
CA MET A 36 -3.06 6.97 -3.96
C MET A 36 -1.90 6.39 -4.78
N ILE A 37 -1.12 7.23 -5.46
CA ILE A 37 0.08 6.81 -6.18
C ILE A 37 1.15 6.29 -5.20
N VAL A 38 1.36 7.00 -4.09
CA VAL A 38 2.31 6.57 -3.05
C VAL A 38 1.89 5.21 -2.48
N LEU A 39 0.61 5.06 -2.10
CA LEU A 39 0.08 3.79 -1.60
C LEU A 39 0.27 2.65 -2.59
N ARG A 40 -0.03 2.87 -3.87
CA ARG A 40 0.19 1.85 -4.90
C ARG A 40 1.67 1.49 -5.05
N ARG A 41 2.57 2.46 -4.96
CA ARG A 41 4.01 2.20 -5.04
C ARG A 41 4.53 1.42 -3.84
N LEU A 42 4.04 1.71 -2.63
CA LEU A 42 4.35 0.91 -1.46
C LEU A 42 3.80 -0.51 -1.59
N ASP A 43 2.58 -0.68 -2.09
CA ASP A 43 1.95 -1.98 -2.32
C ASP A 43 2.79 -2.85 -3.26
N CYS A 44 3.23 -2.32 -4.41
CA CYS A 44 4.10 -3.05 -5.34
C CYS A 44 5.41 -3.50 -4.68
N VAL A 45 5.97 -2.66 -3.81
CA VAL A 45 7.22 -2.97 -3.09
C VAL A 45 7.01 -4.03 -1.99
N LEU A 46 5.77 -4.21 -1.52
CA LEU A 46 5.39 -5.20 -0.52
C LEU A 46 4.89 -6.50 -1.12
N GLU A 47 4.41 -6.51 -2.37
CA GLU A 47 3.73 -7.65 -2.99
C GLU A 47 4.50 -8.98 -2.84
N GLU A 48 5.82 -8.95 -3.03
CA GLU A 48 6.69 -10.14 -2.92
C GLU A 48 6.83 -10.69 -1.48
N ASN A 49 6.75 -9.82 -0.45
CA ASN A 49 7.00 -10.20 0.94
C ASN A 49 5.76 -10.13 1.85
N HIS A 50 4.64 -9.64 1.34
CA HIS A 50 3.43 -9.36 2.11
C HIS A 50 2.94 -10.60 2.87
N GLU A 51 2.80 -11.73 2.20
CA GLU A 51 2.33 -12.97 2.84
C GLU A 51 3.28 -13.53 3.88
N LYS A 52 4.59 -13.35 3.67
CA LYS A 52 5.64 -13.79 4.61
C LYS A 52 5.55 -12.96 5.90
N VAL A 53 5.42 -11.65 5.76
CA VAL A 53 5.25 -10.72 6.89
C VAL A 53 3.93 -10.99 7.62
N ALA A 54 2.81 -11.10 6.91
CA ALA A 54 1.51 -11.32 7.52
C ALA A 54 1.46 -12.63 8.33
N ARG A 55 1.98 -13.74 7.78
CA ARG A 55 2.09 -15.02 8.51
C ARG A 55 2.99 -14.90 9.74
N LYS A 56 4.11 -14.19 9.63
CA LYS A 56 5.02 -13.99 10.76
C LYS A 56 4.38 -13.15 11.85
N TYR A 57 3.66 -12.09 11.50
CA TYR A 57 2.93 -11.24 12.43
C TYR A 57 1.91 -12.05 13.23
N GLU A 58 1.09 -12.85 12.54
CA GLU A 58 0.11 -13.75 13.16
C GLU A 58 0.74 -14.73 14.15
N GLN A 59 1.85 -15.38 13.77
CA GLN A 59 2.58 -16.29 14.66
C GLN A 59 3.09 -15.58 15.92
N LEU A 60 3.65 -14.38 15.77
CA LEU A 60 4.19 -13.61 16.89
C LEU A 60 3.08 -13.14 17.83
N LYS A 61 1.93 -12.73 17.29
CA LYS A 61 0.76 -12.30 18.07
C LYS A 61 0.12 -13.44 18.83
N ARG A 62 -0.12 -14.59 18.19
CA ARG A 62 -0.68 -15.78 18.86
C ARG A 62 0.20 -16.32 19.97
N GLY A 63 1.52 -16.20 19.81
CA GLY A 63 2.47 -16.63 20.83
C GLY A 63 2.39 -15.81 22.11
N GLY A 64 1.91 -14.55 22.08
CA GLY A 64 1.75 -13.68 23.25
C GLY A 64 3.05 -13.30 23.99
N LYS A 65 4.21 -13.76 23.51
CA LYS A 65 5.51 -13.68 24.20
C LYS A 65 6.27 -12.37 23.95
N TYR A 66 5.93 -11.64 22.89
CA TYR A 66 6.71 -10.49 22.44
C TYR A 66 5.93 -9.18 22.63
N LYS A 67 6.61 -8.16 23.16
CA LYS A 67 6.11 -6.78 23.15
C LYS A 67 6.05 -6.23 21.72
N GLU A 68 5.22 -5.21 21.50
CA GLU A 68 4.98 -4.65 20.16
C GLU A 68 6.28 -4.16 19.49
N GLU A 69 7.19 -3.54 20.24
CA GLU A 69 8.46 -3.04 19.67
C GLU A 69 9.33 -4.18 19.15
N ALA A 70 9.33 -5.32 19.85
CA ALA A 70 10.06 -6.51 19.43
C ALA A 70 9.46 -7.12 18.15
N ILE A 71 8.12 -7.15 18.05
CA ILE A 71 7.41 -7.61 16.84
C ILE A 71 7.80 -6.74 15.64
N VAL A 72 7.74 -5.41 15.78
CA VAL A 72 8.14 -4.45 14.72
C VAL A 72 9.56 -4.69 14.25
N LYS A 73 10.51 -4.92 15.17
CA LYS A 73 11.92 -5.19 14.82
C LYS A 73 12.08 -6.51 14.05
N ILE A 74 11.37 -7.57 14.45
CA ILE A 74 11.40 -8.87 13.77
C ILE A 74 10.80 -8.78 12.37
N LEU A 75 9.65 -8.12 12.23
CA LEU A 75 9.00 -7.92 10.93
C LEU A 75 9.86 -7.07 10.00
N GLY A 76 10.49 -6.01 10.54
CA GLY A 76 11.43 -5.19 9.79
C GLY A 76 12.55 -6.02 9.17
N LYS A 77 13.17 -6.93 9.93
CA LYS A 77 14.17 -7.85 9.39
C LYS A 77 13.60 -8.82 8.35
N THR A 78 12.42 -9.37 8.61
CA THR A 78 11.74 -10.34 7.71
C THR A 78 11.41 -9.72 6.36
N ALA A 79 11.04 -8.44 6.34
CA ALA A 79 10.68 -7.72 5.12
C ALA A 79 11.90 -7.16 4.38
N SER A 80 13.05 -6.96 5.04
CA SER A 80 14.18 -6.19 4.50
C SER A 80 15.27 -7.04 3.84
N GLU A 81 14.95 -8.20 3.28
CA GLU A 81 15.92 -8.98 2.48
C GLU A 81 16.42 -8.11 1.31
N GLY A 82 17.57 -7.46 1.48
CA GLY A 82 18.17 -6.54 0.51
C GLY A 82 17.76 -5.06 0.60
N ARG A 83 16.93 -4.63 1.56
CA ARG A 83 16.46 -3.22 1.66
C ARG A 83 17.06 -2.47 2.85
N LYS A 84 17.57 -1.25 2.61
CA LYS A 84 18.14 -0.38 3.66
C LYS A 84 17.10 0.15 4.65
N HIS A 85 15.83 0.21 4.25
CA HIS A 85 14.74 0.71 5.08
C HIS A 85 13.64 -0.33 5.24
N PRO A 86 13.29 -0.72 6.48
CA PRO A 86 12.25 -1.70 6.73
C PRO A 86 10.87 -1.13 6.42
N LEU A 87 10.26 -1.66 5.37
CA LEU A 87 8.89 -1.40 4.97
C LEU A 87 8.12 -2.71 4.98
N PHE A 88 7.02 -2.73 5.73
CA PHE A 88 6.11 -3.85 5.83
C PHE A 88 4.69 -3.37 6.14
N ASN A 89 3.70 -4.21 5.88
CA ASN A 89 2.31 -4.01 6.27
C ASN A 89 1.83 -5.27 7.01
N THR A 90 1.14 -5.10 8.13
CA THR A 90 0.60 -6.19 8.95
C THR A 90 -0.88 -6.47 8.67
N SER A 91 -1.56 -5.62 7.91
CA SER A 91 -2.93 -5.87 7.50
C SER A 91 -3.00 -7.07 6.54
N HIS A 92 -4.16 -7.72 6.45
CA HIS A 92 -4.37 -8.82 5.52
C HIS A 92 -4.66 -8.36 4.07
N TYR A 93 -4.68 -7.05 3.84
CA TYR A 93 -5.08 -6.43 2.59
C TYR A 93 -3.87 -6.14 1.69
N THR A 94 -4.06 -6.41 0.41
CA THR A 94 -3.25 -5.87 -0.69
C THR A 94 -4.16 -5.01 -1.56
N PHE A 95 -3.65 -4.18 -2.46
CA PHE A 95 -4.52 -3.46 -3.39
C PHE A 95 -5.44 -4.39 -4.18
N LYS A 96 -4.95 -5.58 -4.59
CA LYS A 96 -5.78 -6.58 -5.25
C LYS A 96 -6.97 -7.02 -4.39
N LYS A 97 -6.74 -7.28 -3.09
CA LYS A 97 -7.80 -7.66 -2.15
C LYS A 97 -8.74 -6.50 -1.82
N LEU A 98 -8.23 -5.28 -1.74
CA LEU A 98 -9.06 -4.08 -1.55
C LEU A 98 -10.06 -3.92 -2.71
N LEU A 99 -9.59 -4.06 -3.95
CA LEU A 99 -10.43 -3.95 -5.14
C LEU A 99 -11.43 -5.11 -5.29
N ALA A 100 -11.18 -6.24 -4.63
CA ALA A 100 -12.08 -7.40 -4.64
C ALA A 100 -13.30 -7.25 -3.71
N ASP A 101 -13.31 -6.25 -2.81
CA ASP A 101 -14.39 -5.97 -1.88
C ASP A 101 -14.76 -4.46 -1.90
N PRO A 102 -15.39 -4.00 -2.99
CA PRO A 102 -15.70 -2.58 -3.19
C PRO A 102 -16.70 -2.04 -2.17
N ASP A 103 -17.62 -2.87 -1.68
CA ASP A 103 -18.66 -2.46 -0.72
C ASP A 103 -18.06 -2.03 0.63
N ASN A 104 -16.91 -2.60 1.00
CA ASN A 104 -16.19 -2.28 2.25
C ASN A 104 -14.90 -1.48 2.00
N ILE A 105 -14.71 -0.91 0.80
CA ILE A 105 -13.43 -0.32 0.39
C ILE A 105 -12.91 0.73 1.37
N ALA A 106 -13.77 1.60 1.89
CA ALA A 106 -13.37 2.66 2.81
C ALA A 106 -12.78 2.08 4.11
N ARG A 107 -13.49 1.13 4.73
CA ARG A 107 -13.03 0.49 5.97
C ARG A 107 -11.76 -0.32 5.74
N ASN A 108 -11.70 -1.07 4.65
CA ASN A 108 -10.57 -1.93 4.33
C ASN A 108 -9.33 -1.10 3.99
N LEU A 109 -9.49 0.03 3.28
CA LEU A 109 -8.40 0.96 2.99
C LEU A 109 -7.85 1.62 4.25
N VAL A 110 -8.71 2.02 5.19
CA VAL A 110 -8.28 2.56 6.49
C VAL A 110 -7.49 1.51 7.28
N ALA A 111 -7.95 0.25 7.29
CA ALA A 111 -7.21 -0.84 7.92
C ALA A 111 -5.85 -1.09 7.25
N TYR A 112 -5.80 -1.04 5.91
CA TYR A 112 -4.57 -1.16 5.13
C TYR A 112 -3.56 -0.05 5.46
N ILE A 113 -4.00 1.21 5.48
CA ILE A 113 -3.15 2.36 5.84
C ILE A 113 -2.62 2.22 7.27
N ASN A 114 -3.50 1.81 8.20
CA ASN A 114 -3.12 1.64 9.60
C ASN A 114 -2.16 0.47 9.86
N GLY A 115 -2.09 -0.51 8.96
CA GLY A 115 -1.22 -1.69 9.05
C GLY A 115 0.22 -1.44 8.61
N PHE A 116 0.55 -0.29 8.04
CA PHE A 116 1.94 0.02 7.65
C PHE A 116 2.88 0.14 8.86
N SER A 117 4.16 -0.16 8.62
CA SER A 117 5.22 0.02 9.63
C SER A 117 5.22 1.45 10.20
N PRO A 118 5.56 1.64 11.49
CA PRO A 118 5.42 2.95 12.17
C PRO A 118 6.06 4.12 11.41
N LYS A 119 7.23 3.88 10.81
CA LYS A 119 7.93 4.89 10.01
C LYS A 119 7.20 5.25 8.71
N ALA A 120 6.56 4.27 8.06
CA ALA A 120 5.78 4.52 6.85
C ALA A 120 4.45 5.21 7.20
N LYS A 121 3.84 4.85 8.34
CA LYS A 121 2.60 5.45 8.83
C LYS A 121 2.74 6.96 9.13
N GLY A 122 3.85 7.39 9.71
CA GLY A 122 4.09 8.81 10.02
C GLY A 122 4.29 9.72 8.80
N GLY A 123 4.33 9.17 7.59
CA GLY A 123 4.42 9.93 6.34
C GLY A 123 3.08 10.17 5.63
N PHE A 124 1.97 9.66 6.20
CA PHE A 124 0.61 9.80 5.68
C PHE A 124 -0.21 10.80 6.49
#